data_AF-H8Z484-F1
#
_entry.id   AF-H8Z484-F1
#
_cell.length_a   1.000
_cell.length_b   1.000
_cell.length_c   1.000
_cell.angle_alpha   90.00
_cell.angle_beta   90.00
_cell.angle_gamma   90.00
#
_symmetry.space_group_name_H-M   'P 1'
#
loop_
_entity.id
_entity.type
_entity.pdbx_description
1 polymer ?
#
loop_
_entity_poly.entity_id
_entity_poly.type
_entity_poly.pdbx_seq_one_letter_code
_entity_poly.pdbx_strand_id
1 'polypeptide(L)'
;MDSDTPILSEKDPLRLWHRAFGIALMDVFAEAPWAVELELEMALKSQLLDVAIIEAAGQGEPRQSEPELPDGLENLRAHNLLTYKSHHEALTAWVLDELTGHYVNYRKQQVASDGKRHPPDAFGLYAVAARYPVQLTRAHPLQSTNWDGVYDLPWGGHLMRVIVLNRIELHPRNAAWELFASEQDRICQGLAHYRARHPEPSEEGHWELLEHLYRLYRREEPEMAYTMEQFLRETHEMVIDEAVRSDPEAILKRFDPEDRLKGLDPATIEAWLAKQRRDH
;
A
#
# COMPACT_ATOMS: atom_id res chain seq x y z
N MET A 1 -17.95 -33.94 -47.57
CA MET A 1 -17.27 -34.52 -46.39
C MET A 1 -16.01 -33.70 -46.21
N ASP A 2 -16.17 -32.50 -45.65
CA ASP A 2 -15.02 -31.68 -45.26
C ASP A 2 -14.52 -32.23 -43.93
N SER A 3 -13.30 -32.73 -43.96
CA SER A 3 -12.59 -33.18 -42.77
C SER A 3 -12.06 -31.93 -42.07
N ASP A 4 -12.77 -31.54 -41.02
CA ASP A 4 -12.28 -30.63 -39.98
C ASP A 4 -10.99 -31.22 -39.42
N THR A 5 -9.86 -30.76 -39.98
CA THR A 5 -8.54 -31.06 -39.42
C THR A 5 -8.33 -30.01 -38.35
N PRO A 6 -8.30 -30.37 -37.05
CA PRO A 6 -8.10 -29.38 -36.01
C PRO A 6 -6.72 -28.76 -36.22
N ILE A 7 -6.69 -27.43 -36.36
CA ILE A 7 -5.46 -26.65 -36.44
C ILE A 7 -4.72 -26.89 -35.12
N LEU A 8 -3.69 -27.75 -35.18
CA LEU A 8 -2.81 -28.04 -34.05
C LEU A 8 -2.19 -26.73 -33.59
N SER A 9 -2.33 -26.44 -32.29
CA SER A 9 -1.78 -25.23 -31.70
C SER A 9 -0.24 -25.31 -31.76
N GLU A 10 0.45 -24.20 -32.04
CA GLU A 10 1.93 -24.12 -31.97
C GLU A 10 2.51 -24.61 -30.62
N LYS A 11 1.69 -24.75 -29.58
CA LYS A 11 2.06 -25.31 -28.27
C LYS A 11 2.09 -26.84 -28.21
N ASP A 12 1.57 -27.55 -29.19
CA ASP A 12 1.49 -29.02 -29.18
C ASP A 12 2.87 -29.72 -29.18
N PRO A 13 3.87 -29.30 -29.99
CA PRO A 13 5.19 -29.91 -29.98
C PRO A 13 5.94 -29.71 -28.65
N LEU A 14 5.80 -28.52 -28.04
CA LEU A 14 6.43 -28.21 -26.74
C LEU A 14 5.84 -29.04 -25.60
N ARG A 15 4.51 -29.23 -25.61
CA ARG A 15 3.82 -30.11 -24.65
C ARG A 15 4.26 -31.57 -24.78
N LEU A 16 4.48 -32.05 -26.01
CA LEU A 16 4.98 -33.41 -26.25
C LEU A 16 6.36 -33.63 -25.62
N TRP A 17 7.27 -32.65 -25.71
CA TRP A 17 8.59 -32.75 -25.08
C TRP A 17 8.53 -32.76 -23.55
N HIS A 18 7.71 -31.90 -22.93
CA HIS A 18 7.53 -31.91 -21.47
C HIS A 18 6.97 -33.24 -20.96
N ARG A 19 6.02 -33.82 -21.69
CA ARG A 19 5.46 -35.14 -21.38
C ARG A 19 6.48 -36.27 -21.56
N ALA A 20 7.20 -36.29 -22.69
CA ALA A 20 8.23 -37.29 -22.95
C ALA A 20 9.31 -37.26 -21.86
N PHE A 21 9.72 -36.06 -21.41
CA PHE A 21 10.66 -35.90 -20.31
C PHE A 21 10.12 -36.48 -19.00
N GLY A 22 8.90 -36.14 -18.59
CA GLY A 22 8.36 -36.67 -17.34
C GLY A 22 8.06 -38.18 -17.39
N ILE A 23 7.72 -38.73 -18.55
CA ILE A 23 7.62 -40.19 -18.76
C ILE A 23 8.98 -40.86 -18.55
N ALA A 24 10.05 -40.29 -19.10
CA ALA A 24 11.40 -40.82 -18.87
C ALA A 24 11.78 -40.78 -17.38
N LEU A 25 11.37 -39.75 -16.63
CA LEU A 25 11.57 -39.71 -15.18
C LEU A 25 10.72 -40.74 -14.44
N MET A 26 9.46 -40.96 -14.84
CA MET A 26 8.62 -42.02 -14.27
C MET A 26 9.28 -43.39 -14.40
N ASP A 27 9.89 -43.69 -15.55
CA ASP A 27 10.63 -44.94 -15.77
C ASP A 27 11.84 -45.06 -14.83
N VAL A 28 12.67 -44.00 -14.74
CA VAL A 28 13.84 -43.97 -13.84
C VAL A 28 13.47 -44.16 -12.37
N PHE A 29 12.33 -43.64 -11.94
CA PHE A 29 11.90 -43.68 -10.54
C PHE A 29 10.87 -44.77 -10.23
N ALA A 30 10.58 -45.70 -11.15
CA ALA A 30 9.51 -46.69 -11.01
C ALA A 30 9.62 -47.58 -9.77
N GLU A 31 10.84 -47.93 -9.35
CA GLU A 31 11.11 -48.74 -8.16
C GLU A 31 11.71 -47.92 -7.00
N ALA A 32 11.72 -46.60 -7.14
CA ALA A 32 12.30 -45.68 -6.17
C ALA A 32 11.22 -45.07 -5.26
N PRO A 33 11.57 -44.53 -4.07
CA PRO A 33 10.60 -43.97 -3.13
C PRO A 33 10.05 -42.58 -3.53
N TRP A 34 10.12 -42.20 -4.81
CA TRP A 34 9.70 -40.88 -5.31
C TRP A 34 8.62 -41.01 -6.38
N ALA A 35 7.52 -40.27 -6.21
CA ALA A 35 6.47 -40.16 -7.22
C ALA A 35 6.79 -39.02 -8.20
N VAL A 36 6.57 -39.27 -9.49
CA VAL A 36 6.72 -38.26 -10.55
C VAL A 36 5.34 -37.81 -10.99
N GLU A 37 5.04 -36.53 -10.79
CA GLU A 37 3.81 -35.89 -11.24
C GLU A 37 4.15 -34.84 -12.32
N LEU A 38 3.39 -34.83 -13.42
CA LEU A 38 3.62 -33.91 -14.54
C LEU A 38 2.51 -32.85 -14.61
N GLU A 39 2.85 -31.69 -15.16
CA GLU A 39 1.89 -30.64 -15.55
C GLU A 39 0.97 -30.19 -14.39
N LEU A 40 1.50 -30.15 -13.15
CA LEU A 40 0.74 -29.73 -11.97
C LEU A 40 0.30 -28.27 -12.06
N GLU A 41 -1.00 -28.03 -11.85
CA GLU A 41 -1.56 -26.69 -11.79
C GLU A 41 -1.32 -26.08 -10.40
N MET A 42 -0.41 -25.09 -10.34
CA MET A 42 -0.01 -24.44 -9.09
C MET A 42 -0.89 -23.25 -8.72
N ALA A 43 -1.77 -22.78 -9.61
CA ALA A 43 -2.61 -21.59 -9.38
C ALA A 43 -3.80 -21.82 -8.43
N LEU A 44 -4.06 -23.06 -7.99
CA LEU A 44 -5.20 -23.37 -7.09
C LEU A 44 -5.09 -22.69 -5.71
N LYS A 45 -3.88 -22.33 -5.28
CA LYS A 45 -3.68 -21.53 -4.07
C LYS A 45 -3.70 -20.05 -4.44
N SER A 46 -4.58 -19.29 -3.78
CA SER A 46 -4.60 -17.83 -3.91
C SER A 46 -3.23 -17.26 -3.52
N GLN A 47 -2.62 -16.54 -4.45
CA GLN A 47 -1.38 -15.79 -4.25
C GLN A 47 -1.70 -14.32 -4.42
N LEU A 48 -1.86 -13.62 -3.31
CA LEU A 48 -2.18 -12.19 -3.31
C LEU A 48 -0.89 -11.39 -3.22
N LEU A 49 -0.71 -10.47 -4.16
CA LEU A 49 0.30 -9.43 -4.06
C LEU A 49 -0.20 -8.33 -3.12
N ASP A 50 0.67 -7.79 -2.27
CA ASP A 50 0.28 -6.75 -1.32
C ASP A 50 -0.11 -5.44 -2.03
N VAL A 51 0.75 -4.91 -2.91
CA VAL A 51 0.47 -3.67 -3.67
C VAL A 51 1.08 -3.72 -5.07
N ALA A 52 0.36 -3.16 -6.05
CA ALA A 52 0.89 -2.81 -7.36
C ALA A 52 0.69 -1.31 -7.66
N ILE A 53 1.78 -0.59 -7.93
CA ILE A 53 1.75 0.79 -8.43
C ILE A 53 1.96 0.74 -9.95
N ILE A 54 0.97 1.19 -10.71
CA ILE A 54 0.93 1.09 -12.17
C ILE A 54 0.90 2.50 -12.76
N GLU A 55 1.76 2.74 -13.75
CA GLU A 55 1.76 3.99 -14.50
C GLU A 55 0.40 4.19 -15.19
N ALA A 56 -0.26 5.30 -14.90
CA ALA A 56 -1.55 5.63 -15.50
C ALA A 56 -1.36 5.94 -17.00
N ALA A 57 -1.79 5.01 -17.86
CA ALA A 57 -1.81 5.20 -19.30
C ALA A 57 -3.00 6.11 -19.70
N GLY A 58 -2.87 7.41 -19.46
CA GLY A 58 -3.87 8.43 -19.78
C GLY A 58 -3.31 9.50 -20.72
N GLN A 59 -3.87 9.57 -21.94
CA GLN A 59 -3.52 10.57 -22.96
C GLN A 59 -4.04 11.96 -22.57
N GLY A 60 -3.17 12.97 -22.59
CA GLY A 60 -3.55 14.36 -22.88
C GLY A 60 -4.12 15.23 -21.75
N GLU A 61 -4.48 14.69 -20.59
CA GLU A 61 -4.76 15.52 -19.41
C GLU A 61 -3.42 16.09 -18.89
N PRO A 62 -3.31 17.40 -18.62
CA PRO A 62 -2.11 17.95 -18.02
C PRO A 62 -1.86 17.22 -16.70
N ARG A 63 -0.70 16.57 -16.56
CA ARG A 63 -0.27 16.07 -15.26
C ARG A 63 -0.35 17.26 -14.31
N GLN A 64 -1.22 17.16 -13.30
CA GLN A 64 -1.05 17.96 -12.10
C GLN A 64 0.39 17.72 -11.63
N SER A 65 1.02 18.75 -11.06
CA SER A 65 2.40 18.74 -10.58
C SER A 65 2.78 17.37 -10.01
N GLU A 66 3.89 16.78 -10.47
CA GLU A 66 4.31 15.45 -9.99
C GLU A 66 4.31 15.43 -8.46
N PRO A 67 3.63 14.46 -7.82
CA PRO A 67 3.57 14.41 -6.38
C PRO A 67 4.97 14.21 -5.81
N GLU A 68 5.26 14.85 -4.67
CA GLU A 68 6.49 14.55 -3.94
C GLU A 68 6.42 13.11 -3.42
N LEU A 69 7.25 12.24 -3.99
CA LEU A 69 7.26 10.83 -3.65
C LEU A 69 8.06 10.58 -2.36
N PRO A 70 7.64 9.58 -1.55
CA PRO A 70 8.45 9.05 -0.47
C PRO A 70 9.77 8.43 -0.97
N ASP A 71 10.78 8.39 -0.09
CA ASP A 71 12.08 7.83 -0.42
C ASP A 71 11.97 6.35 -0.81
N GLY A 72 12.78 5.99 -1.79
CA GLY A 72 12.78 4.67 -2.40
C GLY A 72 11.85 4.54 -3.60
N LEU A 73 10.91 5.47 -3.82
CA LEU A 73 10.02 5.48 -4.99
C LEU A 73 10.49 6.39 -6.13
N GLU A 74 11.72 6.91 -6.10
CA GLU A 74 12.24 7.82 -7.12
C GLU A 74 12.49 7.17 -8.49
N ASN A 75 12.54 5.83 -8.54
CA ASN A 75 12.81 5.04 -9.74
C ASN A 75 11.65 4.12 -10.15
N LEU A 76 10.40 4.56 -9.94
CA LEU A 76 9.22 3.81 -10.37
C LEU A 76 9.29 3.48 -11.87
N ARG A 77 8.88 2.26 -12.20
CA ARG A 77 8.73 1.75 -13.57
C ARG A 77 7.25 1.77 -13.97
N ALA A 78 6.93 1.28 -15.17
CA ALA A 78 5.54 1.17 -15.61
C ALA A 78 4.69 0.28 -14.68
N HIS A 79 5.30 -0.75 -14.11
CA HIS A 79 4.67 -1.62 -13.11
C HIS A 79 5.60 -1.80 -11.92
N ASN A 80 5.11 -1.60 -10.71
CA ASN A 80 5.91 -1.72 -9.48
C ASN A 80 5.18 -2.60 -8.50
N LEU A 81 5.78 -3.73 -8.14
CA LEU A 81 5.17 -4.72 -7.26
C LEU A 81 5.83 -4.64 -5.90
N LEU A 82 5.01 -4.54 -4.87
CA LEU A 82 5.47 -4.37 -3.51
C LEU A 82 4.98 -5.52 -2.64
N THR A 83 5.86 -5.96 -1.73
CA THR A 83 5.44 -6.68 -0.54
C THR A 83 5.68 -5.82 0.70
N TYR A 84 4.77 -5.88 1.66
CA TYR A 84 4.88 -5.21 2.94
C TYR A 84 4.97 -6.21 4.09
N LYS A 85 5.91 -5.96 5.00
CA LYS A 85 6.09 -6.73 6.23
C LYS A 85 5.99 -5.78 7.41
N SER A 86 4.88 -5.91 8.14
CA SER A 86 4.60 -5.16 9.37
C SER A 86 5.59 -5.49 10.48
N HIS A 87 5.45 -4.82 11.61
CA HIS A 87 6.26 -5.09 12.80
C HIS A 87 6.03 -6.49 13.40
N HIS A 88 4.96 -7.19 13.02
CA HIS A 88 4.73 -8.60 13.39
C HIS A 88 5.45 -9.59 12.48
N GLU A 89 5.85 -9.17 11.28
CA GLU A 89 6.46 -10.01 10.27
C GLU A 89 7.95 -9.69 10.11
N ALA A 90 8.68 -10.63 9.52
CA ALA A 90 10.07 -10.44 9.15
C ALA A 90 10.20 -10.53 7.62
N LEU A 91 10.99 -9.62 7.04
CA LEU A 91 11.40 -9.76 5.65
C LEU A 91 12.48 -10.84 5.57
N THR A 92 12.16 -11.96 4.93
CA THR A 92 13.02 -13.15 4.81
C THR A 92 13.31 -13.46 3.34
N ALA A 93 14.28 -14.35 3.10
CA ALA A 93 14.58 -14.86 1.76
C ALA A 93 13.33 -15.43 1.07
N TRP A 94 12.51 -16.18 1.82
CA TRP A 94 11.25 -16.74 1.32
C TRP A 94 10.29 -15.67 0.80
N VAL A 95 10.16 -14.54 1.51
CA VAL A 95 9.29 -13.43 1.10
C VAL A 95 9.79 -12.82 -0.22
N LEU A 96 11.10 -12.77 -0.46
CA LEU A 96 11.66 -12.27 -1.72
C LEU A 96 11.45 -13.25 -2.88
N ASP A 97 11.55 -14.56 -2.61
CA ASP A 97 11.20 -15.59 -3.59
C ASP A 97 9.71 -15.54 -3.94
N GLU A 98 8.85 -15.33 -2.95
CA GLU A 98 7.42 -15.13 -3.14
C GLU A 98 7.11 -13.88 -3.99
N LEU A 99 7.76 -12.74 -3.70
CA LEU A 99 7.65 -11.53 -4.52
C LEU A 99 8.11 -11.78 -5.97
N THR A 100 9.18 -12.55 -6.17
CA THR A 100 9.62 -12.96 -7.51
C THR A 100 8.56 -13.83 -8.20
N GLY A 101 7.93 -14.74 -7.47
CA GLY A 101 6.78 -15.52 -7.93
C GLY A 101 5.60 -14.65 -8.35
N HIS A 102 5.23 -13.66 -7.52
CA HIS A 102 4.19 -12.68 -7.83
C HIS A 102 4.53 -11.90 -9.10
N TYR A 103 5.77 -11.45 -9.26
CA TYR A 103 6.23 -10.81 -10.50
C TYR A 103 6.03 -11.68 -11.73
N VAL A 104 6.46 -12.94 -11.68
CA VAL A 104 6.32 -13.87 -12.81
C VAL A 104 4.84 -14.08 -13.15
N ASN A 105 3.98 -14.22 -12.14
CA ASN A 105 2.54 -14.42 -12.35
C ASN A 105 1.86 -13.14 -12.86
N TYR A 106 2.14 -11.99 -12.26
CA TYR A 106 1.61 -10.70 -12.67
C TYR A 106 2.01 -10.37 -14.12
N ARG A 107 3.29 -10.57 -14.49
CA ARG A 107 3.78 -10.35 -15.86
C ARG A 107 3.17 -11.31 -16.90
N LYS A 108 2.71 -12.50 -16.49
CA LYS A 108 1.96 -13.41 -17.38
C LYS A 108 0.53 -12.92 -17.61
N GLN A 109 -0.07 -12.25 -16.62
CA GLN A 109 -1.44 -11.73 -16.69
C GLN A 109 -1.51 -10.38 -17.40
N GLN A 110 -0.54 -9.49 -17.16
CA GLN A 110 -0.44 -8.19 -17.82
C GLN A 110 0.34 -8.33 -19.13
N VAL A 111 -0.38 -8.58 -20.22
CA VAL A 111 0.16 -8.50 -21.58
C VAL A 111 -0.05 -7.10 -22.13
N ALA A 112 0.92 -6.62 -22.92
CA ALA A 112 0.82 -5.36 -23.62
C ALA A 112 -0.33 -5.39 -24.65
N SER A 113 -0.68 -4.23 -25.18
CA SER A 113 -1.75 -4.08 -26.18
C SER A 113 -1.51 -4.90 -27.47
N ASP A 114 -0.25 -5.25 -27.78
CA ASP A 114 0.13 -6.12 -28.89
C ASP A 114 0.08 -7.62 -28.53
N GLY A 115 -0.39 -7.97 -27.34
CA GLY A 115 -0.48 -9.34 -26.82
C GLY A 115 0.85 -9.93 -26.34
N LYS A 116 1.95 -9.18 -26.39
CA LYS A 116 3.25 -9.64 -25.91
C LYS A 116 3.43 -9.35 -24.43
N ARG A 117 4.32 -10.10 -23.78
CA ARG A 117 4.72 -9.81 -22.40
C ARG A 117 5.57 -8.54 -22.37
N HIS A 118 5.31 -7.67 -21.42
CA HIS A 118 6.19 -6.54 -21.13
C HIS A 118 7.63 -7.01 -20.88
N PRO A 119 8.65 -6.22 -21.24
CA PRO A 119 10.05 -6.57 -20.97
C PRO A 119 10.34 -6.51 -19.46
N PRO A 120 11.37 -7.23 -18.95
CA PRO A 120 11.66 -7.29 -17.51
C PRO A 120 11.96 -5.92 -16.85
N ASP A 121 12.55 -4.99 -17.59
CA ASP A 121 12.90 -3.64 -17.16
C ASP A 121 11.69 -2.69 -17.01
N ALA A 122 10.51 -3.09 -17.50
CA ALA A 122 9.25 -2.41 -17.24
C ALA A 122 8.75 -2.61 -15.79
N PHE A 123 9.41 -3.46 -15.00
CA PHE A 123 9.00 -3.84 -13.66
C PHE A 123 10.00 -3.39 -12.58
N GLY A 124 9.51 -2.76 -11.53
CA GLY A 124 10.23 -2.53 -10.27
C GLY A 124 9.72 -3.46 -9.18
N LEU A 125 10.62 -4.02 -8.37
CA LEU A 125 10.26 -4.88 -7.23
C LEU A 125 10.69 -4.23 -5.93
N TYR A 126 9.77 -4.11 -4.98
CA TYR A 126 10.00 -3.42 -3.72
C TYR A 126 9.59 -4.30 -2.54
N ALA A 127 10.45 -4.37 -1.53
CA ALA A 127 10.19 -5.01 -0.26
C ALA A 127 10.19 -3.94 0.83
N VAL A 128 9.03 -3.66 1.40
CA VAL A 128 8.85 -2.69 2.47
C VAL A 128 8.78 -3.46 3.79
N ALA A 129 9.64 -3.10 4.74
CA ALA A 129 9.67 -3.74 6.05
C ALA A 129 9.69 -2.68 7.15
N ALA A 130 8.84 -2.86 8.18
CA ALA A 130 8.88 -1.96 9.33
C ALA A 130 10.26 -2.00 10.02
N ARG A 131 10.79 -3.22 10.24
CA ARG A 131 12.05 -3.46 10.96
C ARG A 131 13.18 -3.87 10.02
N TYR A 132 14.41 -3.55 10.42
CA TYR A 132 15.59 -3.96 9.67
C TYR A 132 15.77 -5.50 9.68
N PRO A 133 15.91 -6.16 8.52
CA PRO A 133 15.86 -7.62 8.45
C PRO A 133 17.22 -8.26 8.73
N VAL A 134 17.67 -8.20 9.99
CA VAL A 134 19.02 -8.64 10.42
C VAL A 134 19.36 -10.05 9.91
N GLN A 135 18.44 -11.00 10.00
CA GLN A 135 18.69 -12.39 9.60
C GLN A 135 18.94 -12.52 8.08
N LEU A 136 18.14 -11.85 7.25
CA LEU A 136 18.33 -11.80 5.80
C LEU A 136 19.68 -11.16 5.46
N THR A 137 19.98 -10.01 6.08
CA THR A 137 21.18 -9.22 5.76
C THR A 137 22.50 -9.89 6.10
N ARG A 138 22.50 -10.87 7.01
CA ARG A 138 23.70 -11.67 7.33
C ARG A 138 24.17 -12.51 6.14
N ALA A 139 23.24 -13.06 5.38
CA ALA A 139 23.53 -13.87 4.20
C ALA A 139 23.54 -13.04 2.91
N HIS A 140 22.73 -11.98 2.88
CA HIS A 140 22.51 -11.15 1.69
C HIS A 140 22.63 -9.66 2.07
N PRO A 141 23.86 -9.12 2.11
CA PRO A 141 24.10 -7.74 2.50
C PRO A 141 23.35 -6.75 1.59
N LEU A 142 22.69 -5.78 2.23
CA LEU A 142 21.97 -4.71 1.54
C LEU A 142 22.95 -3.64 1.05
N GLN A 143 22.75 -3.14 -0.17
CA GLN A 143 23.54 -2.07 -0.77
C GLN A 143 22.89 -0.73 -0.44
N SER A 144 23.60 0.18 0.20
CA SER A 144 23.07 1.50 0.53
C SER A 144 22.80 2.32 -0.72
N THR A 145 21.72 3.10 -0.68
CA THR A 145 21.41 4.11 -1.70
C THR A 145 21.78 5.51 -1.17
N ASN A 146 21.34 6.56 -1.88
CA ASN A 146 21.48 7.94 -1.40
C ASN A 146 20.50 8.30 -0.27
N TRP A 147 19.54 7.43 0.03
CA TRP A 147 18.51 7.65 1.05
C TRP A 147 18.72 6.72 2.24
N ASP A 148 18.67 7.28 3.44
CA ASP A 148 18.71 6.51 4.67
C ASP A 148 17.50 5.57 4.74
N GLY A 149 17.74 4.33 5.17
CA GLY A 149 16.70 3.31 5.26
C GLY A 149 16.27 2.71 3.91
N VAL A 150 16.80 3.19 2.78
CA VAL A 150 16.54 2.62 1.45
C VAL A 150 17.79 1.92 0.93
N TYR A 151 17.59 0.67 0.50
CA TYR A 151 18.66 -0.18 0.04
C TYR A 151 18.30 -0.87 -1.26
N ASP A 152 19.31 -1.30 -2.02
CA ASP A 152 19.17 -2.21 -3.14
C ASP A 152 19.71 -3.59 -2.78
N LEU A 153 19.04 -4.63 -3.28
CA LEU A 153 19.38 -6.02 -3.04
C LEU A 153 19.26 -6.82 -4.35
N PRO A 154 20.38 -7.31 -4.91
CA PRO A 154 20.33 -8.28 -6.00
C PRO A 154 19.68 -9.59 -5.52
N TRP A 155 18.57 -9.99 -6.14
CA TRP A 155 17.82 -11.20 -5.79
C TRP A 155 17.17 -11.83 -7.02
N GLY A 156 17.38 -13.13 -7.24
CA GLY A 156 16.66 -13.87 -8.29
C GLY A 156 16.83 -13.33 -9.72
N GLY A 157 17.93 -12.62 -10.03
CA GLY A 157 18.16 -11.96 -11.31
C GLY A 157 17.54 -10.56 -11.43
N HIS A 158 16.96 -10.04 -10.35
CA HIS A 158 16.40 -8.71 -10.23
C HIS A 158 17.21 -7.84 -9.26
N LEU A 159 17.11 -6.53 -9.41
CA LEU A 159 17.51 -5.59 -8.37
C LEU A 159 16.24 -5.20 -7.60
N MET A 160 16.11 -5.67 -6.36
CA MET A 160 14.97 -5.37 -5.50
C MET A 160 15.31 -4.18 -4.61
N ARG A 161 14.37 -3.24 -4.50
CA ARG A 161 14.48 -2.14 -3.55
C ARG A 161 13.94 -2.58 -2.19
N VAL A 162 14.74 -2.41 -1.14
CA VAL A 162 14.34 -2.69 0.24
C VAL A 162 14.19 -1.37 0.98
N ILE A 163 12.98 -1.09 1.48
CA ILE A 163 12.65 0.12 2.24
C ILE A 163 12.42 -0.29 3.69
N VAL A 164 13.21 0.24 4.61
CA VAL A 164 13.14 -0.07 6.05
C VAL A 164 12.57 1.13 6.79
N LEU A 165 11.29 1.05 7.18
CA LEU A 165 10.54 2.19 7.71
C LEU A 165 11.16 2.77 8.99
N ASN A 166 11.65 1.92 9.90
CA ASN A 166 12.31 2.39 11.12
C ASN A 166 13.71 2.98 10.91
N ARG A 167 14.23 2.97 9.68
CA ARG A 167 15.53 3.56 9.34
C ARG A 167 15.41 4.68 8.32
N ILE A 168 14.21 4.93 7.82
CA ILE A 168 14.00 5.97 6.82
C ILE A 168 14.28 7.34 7.43
N GLU A 169 14.76 8.26 6.59
CA GLU A 169 15.00 9.63 7.02
C GLU A 169 13.72 10.26 7.58
N LEU A 170 13.83 10.92 8.73
CA LEU A 170 12.73 11.68 9.34
C LEU A 170 12.51 12.95 8.53
N HIS A 171 11.62 12.88 7.55
CA HIS A 171 11.38 13.96 6.60
C HIS A 171 9.90 13.97 6.17
N PRO A 172 9.26 15.15 5.99
CA PRO A 172 7.87 15.23 5.54
C PRO A 172 7.53 14.35 4.34
N ARG A 173 8.42 14.30 3.32
CA ARG A 173 8.38 13.38 2.16
C ARG A 173 8.00 11.93 2.53
N ASN A 174 8.51 11.42 3.64
CA ASN A 174 8.33 10.04 4.11
C ASN A 174 7.12 9.83 5.03
N ALA A 175 6.24 10.82 5.22
CA ALA A 175 5.11 10.69 6.14
C ALA A 175 4.25 9.43 5.90
N ALA A 176 3.99 9.09 4.63
CA ALA A 176 3.23 7.89 4.26
C ALA A 176 3.92 6.59 4.73
N TRP A 177 5.25 6.55 4.73
CA TRP A 177 6.04 5.44 5.26
C TRP A 177 6.05 5.39 6.78
N GLU A 178 6.14 6.54 7.41
CA GLU A 178 6.16 6.68 8.87
C GLU A 178 4.84 6.23 9.53
N LEU A 179 3.70 6.41 8.86
CA LEU A 179 2.39 5.91 9.33
C LEU A 179 2.35 4.39 9.57
N PHE A 180 3.23 3.63 8.93
CA PHE A 180 3.30 2.17 9.02
C PHE A 180 4.60 1.69 9.69
N ALA A 181 5.39 2.60 10.25
CA ALA A 181 6.55 2.25 11.05
C ALA A 181 6.13 1.49 12.32
N SER A 182 7.11 0.96 13.07
CA SER A 182 6.86 0.28 14.34
C SER A 182 7.31 1.08 15.57
N GLU A 183 7.86 2.27 15.37
CA GLU A 183 8.35 3.12 16.45
C GLU A 183 7.37 4.27 16.65
N GLN A 184 6.92 4.46 17.89
CA GLN A 184 5.91 5.46 18.26
C GLN A 184 6.28 6.86 17.77
N ASP A 185 7.52 7.30 18.01
CA ASP A 185 7.99 8.63 17.60
C ASP A 185 7.91 8.84 16.09
N ARG A 186 8.15 7.78 15.30
CA ARG A 186 8.04 7.81 13.84
C ARG A 186 6.59 7.91 13.42
N ILE A 187 5.71 7.09 13.99
CA ILE A 187 4.27 7.16 13.70
C ILE A 187 3.73 8.55 14.01
N CYS A 188 4.10 9.14 15.17
CA CYS A 188 3.70 10.50 15.54
C CYS A 188 4.18 11.56 14.53
N GLN A 189 5.42 11.46 14.06
CA GLN A 189 5.94 12.37 13.02
C GLN A 189 5.25 12.17 11.68
N GLY A 190 5.02 10.91 11.28
CA GLY A 190 4.31 10.55 10.07
C GLY A 190 2.91 11.13 10.05
N LEU A 191 2.18 11.00 11.15
CA LEU A 191 0.86 11.61 11.34
C LEU A 191 0.89 13.13 11.17
N ALA A 192 1.81 13.81 11.88
CA ALA A 192 1.93 15.26 11.83
C ALA A 192 2.22 15.77 10.40
N HIS A 193 3.17 15.14 9.70
CA HIS A 193 3.54 15.50 8.33
C HIS A 193 2.47 15.11 7.31
N TYR A 194 1.81 13.96 7.49
CA TYR A 194 0.74 13.51 6.59
C TYR A 194 -0.44 14.48 6.65
N ARG A 195 -0.83 14.91 7.85
CA ARG A 195 -1.85 15.94 8.06
C ARG A 195 -1.46 17.28 7.43
N ALA A 196 -0.22 17.72 7.59
CA ALA A 196 0.24 18.99 7.02
C ALA A 196 0.10 19.05 5.49
N ARG A 197 0.10 17.89 4.81
CA ARG A 197 -0.17 17.80 3.37
C ARG A 197 -1.65 17.82 3.00
N HIS A 198 -2.53 17.46 3.92
CA HIS A 198 -3.98 17.42 3.72
C HIS A 198 -4.66 18.40 4.69
N PRO A 199 -4.44 19.72 4.54
CA PRO A 199 -4.94 20.73 5.47
C PRO A 199 -6.46 20.91 5.40
N GLU A 200 -7.07 20.59 4.25
CA GLU A 200 -8.51 20.69 4.05
C GLU A 200 -9.17 19.30 4.11
N PRO A 201 -10.37 19.18 4.69
CA PRO A 201 -11.15 17.94 4.65
C PRO A 201 -11.57 17.66 3.20
N SER A 202 -10.74 16.97 2.42
CA SER A 202 -11.10 16.51 1.08
C SER A 202 -11.95 15.23 1.13
N GLU A 203 -12.72 14.98 0.05
CA GLU A 203 -13.46 13.73 -0.19
C GLU A 203 -12.54 12.51 -0.45
N GLU A 204 -11.21 12.67 -0.36
CA GLU A 204 -10.21 11.71 -0.85
C GLU A 204 -9.83 10.60 0.15
N GLY A 205 -10.60 10.40 1.22
CA GLY A 205 -10.43 9.23 2.10
C GLY A 205 -9.26 9.30 3.09
N HIS A 206 -8.55 10.44 3.17
CA HIS A 206 -7.39 10.60 4.07
C HIS A 206 -7.77 10.42 5.55
N TRP A 207 -8.96 10.89 5.92
CA TRP A 207 -9.43 10.87 7.30
C TRP A 207 -9.82 9.45 7.71
N GLU A 208 -10.47 8.73 6.81
CA GLU A 208 -10.83 7.33 6.95
C GLU A 208 -9.59 6.45 7.13
N LEU A 209 -8.48 6.76 6.45
CA LEU A 209 -7.20 6.09 6.67
C LEU A 209 -6.69 6.33 8.10
N LEU A 210 -6.66 7.58 8.57
CA LEU A 210 -6.19 7.90 9.92
C LEU A 210 -7.07 7.24 11.01
N GLU A 211 -8.39 7.25 10.84
CA GLU A 211 -9.31 6.54 11.73
C GLU A 211 -9.09 5.03 11.71
N HIS A 212 -8.84 4.46 10.54
CA HIS A 212 -8.58 3.03 10.41
C HIS A 212 -7.28 2.63 11.12
N LEU A 213 -6.20 3.40 10.90
CA LEU A 213 -4.93 3.20 11.57
C LEU A 213 -5.06 3.28 13.09
N TYR A 214 -5.82 4.25 13.61
CA TYR A 214 -6.12 4.32 15.04
C TYR A 214 -6.81 3.05 15.56
N ARG A 215 -7.82 2.55 14.86
CA ARG A 215 -8.52 1.32 15.28
C ARG A 215 -7.58 0.11 15.28
N LEU A 216 -6.67 0.05 14.31
CA LEU A 216 -5.66 -0.99 14.20
C LEU A 216 -4.66 -0.92 15.37
N TYR A 217 -4.03 0.24 15.59
CA TYR A 217 -3.08 0.44 16.68
C TYR A 217 -3.72 0.33 18.07
N ARG A 218 -4.99 0.73 18.24
CA ARG A 218 -5.71 0.53 19.51
C ARG A 218 -5.86 -0.93 19.89
N ARG A 219 -5.99 -1.81 18.90
CA ARG A 219 -6.08 -3.25 19.12
C ARG A 219 -4.70 -3.86 19.41
N GLU A 220 -3.67 -3.36 18.75
CA GLU A 220 -2.34 -3.98 18.72
C GLU A 220 -1.41 -3.43 19.80
N GLU A 221 -1.45 -2.13 20.07
CA GLU A 221 -0.59 -1.43 21.02
C GLU A 221 -1.34 -0.31 21.79
N PRO A 222 -1.89 -0.61 22.99
CA PRO A 222 -2.70 0.34 23.76
C PRO A 222 -2.00 1.65 24.14
N GLU A 223 -0.67 1.63 24.35
CA GLU A 223 0.09 2.85 24.67
C GLU A 223 0.16 3.80 23.47
N MET A 224 0.40 3.27 22.26
CA MET A 224 0.36 4.07 21.03
C MET A 224 -1.04 4.59 20.72
N ALA A 225 -2.08 3.84 21.11
CA ALA A 225 -3.47 4.22 20.94
C ALA A 225 -3.83 5.54 21.66
N TYR A 226 -3.26 5.75 22.85
CA TYR A 226 -3.49 6.98 23.63
C TYR A 226 -2.93 8.22 22.91
N THR A 227 -1.72 8.09 22.34
CA THR A 227 -1.09 9.18 21.59
C THR A 227 -1.84 9.48 20.29
N MET A 228 -2.29 8.42 19.62
CA MET A 228 -3.15 8.54 18.44
C MET A 228 -4.51 9.15 18.78
N GLU A 229 -5.09 8.84 19.94
CA GLU A 229 -6.34 9.45 20.38
C GLU A 229 -6.19 10.96 20.61
N GLN A 230 -5.11 11.38 21.27
CA GLN A 230 -4.80 12.79 21.42
C GLN A 230 -4.64 13.46 20.05
N PHE A 231 -3.91 12.82 19.13
CA PHE A 231 -3.68 13.33 17.79
C PHE A 231 -4.97 13.43 16.94
N LEU A 232 -5.85 12.41 16.99
CA LEU A 232 -7.14 12.44 16.32
C LEU A 232 -8.04 13.52 16.89
N ARG A 233 -8.06 13.70 18.22
CA ARG A 233 -8.85 14.74 18.88
C ARG A 233 -8.42 16.14 18.46
N GLU A 234 -7.12 16.43 18.52
CA GLU A 234 -6.58 17.70 18.04
C GLU A 234 -6.89 17.93 16.55
N THR A 235 -6.94 16.86 15.75
CA THR A 235 -7.28 16.95 14.32
C THR A 235 -8.78 17.17 14.10
N HIS A 236 -9.64 16.48 14.84
CA HIS A 236 -11.09 16.70 14.84
C HIS A 236 -11.44 18.13 15.24
N GLU A 237 -10.82 18.65 16.29
CA GLU A 237 -11.01 20.03 16.73
C GLU A 237 -10.65 21.02 15.63
N MET A 238 -9.54 20.81 14.92
CA MET A 238 -9.13 21.69 13.82
C MET A 238 -10.07 21.63 12.60
N VAL A 239 -10.59 20.45 12.25
CA VAL A 239 -11.58 20.30 11.18
C VAL A 239 -12.89 20.98 11.55
N ILE A 240 -13.36 20.80 12.79
CA ILE A 240 -14.57 21.46 13.29
C ILE A 240 -14.37 22.97 13.28
N ASP A 241 -13.24 23.47 13.80
CA ASP A 241 -12.91 24.89 13.81
C ASP A 241 -12.89 25.48 12.40
N GLU A 242 -12.27 24.80 11.44
CA GLU A 242 -12.18 25.28 10.07
C GLU A 242 -13.54 25.24 9.36
N ALA A 243 -14.32 24.19 9.58
CA ALA A 243 -15.69 24.09 9.06
C ALA A 243 -16.58 25.21 9.64
N VAL A 244 -16.45 25.50 10.93
CA VAL A 244 -17.17 26.61 11.61
C VAL A 244 -16.74 27.97 11.08
N ARG A 245 -15.44 28.18 10.79
CA ARG A 245 -14.97 29.42 10.15
C ARG A 245 -15.46 29.57 8.72
N SER A 246 -15.49 28.48 7.96
CA SER A 246 -15.79 28.48 6.53
C SER A 246 -17.27 28.73 6.25
N ASP A 247 -18.16 28.00 6.93
CA ASP A 247 -19.62 28.17 6.78
C ASP A 247 -20.36 27.80 8.07
N PRO A 248 -20.43 28.73 9.04
CA PRO A 248 -21.10 28.49 10.31
C PRO A 248 -22.61 28.25 10.14
N GLU A 249 -23.24 28.82 9.12
CA GLU A 249 -24.66 28.63 8.87
C GLU A 249 -24.99 27.22 8.36
N ALA A 250 -24.17 26.66 7.47
CA ALA A 250 -24.35 25.29 6.98
C ALA A 250 -24.25 24.26 8.13
N ILE A 251 -23.37 24.50 9.10
CA ILE A 251 -23.25 23.67 10.30
C ILE A 251 -24.49 23.81 11.17
N LEU A 252 -24.89 25.04 11.51
CA LEU A 252 -26.06 25.27 12.35
C LEU A 252 -27.34 24.69 11.72
N LYS A 253 -27.49 24.73 10.39
CA LYS A 253 -28.61 24.12 9.65
C LYS A 253 -28.73 22.60 9.84
N ARG A 254 -27.67 21.90 10.26
CA ARG A 254 -27.68 20.45 10.55
C ARG A 254 -28.30 20.10 11.90
N PHE A 255 -28.44 21.09 12.80
CA PHE A 255 -29.04 20.90 14.13
C PHE A 255 -30.45 21.47 14.17
N ASP A 256 -31.36 20.81 14.87
CA ASP A 256 -32.69 21.37 15.14
C ASP A 256 -32.60 22.57 16.08
N PRO A 257 -33.56 23.52 16.03
CA PRO A 257 -33.52 24.74 16.84
C PRO A 257 -33.35 24.50 18.35
N GLU A 258 -33.92 23.41 18.88
CA GLU A 258 -33.79 23.03 20.29
C GLU A 258 -32.35 22.61 20.64
N ASP A 259 -31.69 21.85 19.77
CA ASP A 259 -30.31 21.42 19.97
C ASP A 259 -29.32 22.60 19.86
N ARG A 260 -29.62 23.60 19.03
CA ARG A 260 -28.81 24.84 18.95
C ARG A 260 -28.86 25.66 20.23
N LEU A 261 -29.96 25.59 20.97
CA LEU A 261 -30.16 26.33 22.22
C LEU A 261 -29.68 25.55 23.45
N LYS A 262 -29.39 24.26 23.29
CA LYS A 262 -28.98 23.36 24.38
C LYS A 262 -27.60 23.75 24.91
N GLY A 263 -27.51 23.96 26.22
CA GLY A 263 -26.26 24.37 26.89
C GLY A 263 -26.05 25.89 26.95
N LEU A 264 -26.91 26.70 26.34
CA LEU A 264 -26.97 28.14 26.60
C LEU A 264 -27.78 28.41 27.87
N ASP A 265 -27.31 29.35 28.67
CA ASP A 265 -28.01 29.79 29.87
C ASP A 265 -29.33 30.52 29.49
N PRO A 266 -30.49 30.13 30.06
CA PRO A 266 -31.78 30.74 29.73
C PRO A 266 -31.80 32.26 29.88
N ALA A 267 -31.12 32.82 30.88
CA ALA A 267 -31.07 34.27 31.07
C ALA A 267 -30.30 34.99 29.93
N THR A 268 -29.30 34.32 29.35
CA THR A 268 -28.57 34.82 28.18
C THR A 268 -29.47 34.86 26.93
N ILE A 269 -30.29 33.83 26.73
CA ILE A 269 -31.26 33.77 25.62
C ILE A 269 -32.31 34.87 25.77
N GLU A 270 -32.89 35.02 26.96
CA GLU A 270 -33.89 36.05 27.25
C GLU A 270 -33.34 37.47 27.06
N ALA A 271 -32.10 37.73 27.50
CA ALA A 271 -31.44 39.02 27.30
C ALA A 271 -31.23 39.35 25.82
N TRP A 272 -30.84 38.37 25.00
CA TRP A 272 -30.71 38.55 23.56
C TRP A 272 -32.06 38.83 22.89
N LEU A 273 -33.11 38.09 23.24
CA LEU A 273 -34.47 38.32 22.72
C LEU A 273 -35.00 39.70 23.11
N ALA A 274 -34.75 40.14 24.34
CA ALA A 274 -35.13 41.47 24.81
C ALA A 274 -34.41 42.59 24.05
N LYS A 275 -33.16 42.37 23.62
CA LYS A 275 -32.41 43.29 22.75
C LYS A 275 -33.01 43.35 21.35
N GLN A 276 -33.28 42.21 20.73
CA GLN A 276 -33.87 42.15 19.37
C GLN A 276 -35.25 42.82 19.29
N ARG A 277 -36.06 42.72 20.35
CA ARG A 277 -37.38 43.38 20.46
C ARG A 277 -37.33 44.90 20.67
N ARG A 278 -36.16 45.46 21.03
CA ARG A 278 -35.96 46.91 21.17
C ARG A 278 -35.45 47.58 19.90
N ASP A 279 -34.81 46.79 19.02
CA ASP A 279 -34.23 47.24 17.75
C ASP A 279 -35.20 47.09 16.56
N HIS A 280 -36.43 46.62 16.80
CA HIS A 280 -37.58 46.59 15.88
C HIS A 280 -38.71 47.47 16.42
#